data_AF-A0A5J9WPQ0-F1
#
_entry.id   AF-A0A5J9WPQ0-F1
#
_cell.length_a   1.000
_cell.length_b   1.000
_cell.length_c   1.000
_cell.angle_alpha   90.00
_cell.angle_beta   90.00
_cell.angle_gamma   90.00
#
_symmetry.space_group_name_H-M   'P 1'
#
loop_
_entity.id
_entity.type
_entity.pdbx_description
1 polymer ?
#
loop_
_entity_poly.entity_id
_entity_poly.type
_entity_poly.pdbx_seq_one_letter_code
_entity_poly.pdbx_strand_id
1 'polypeptide(L)'
;MQHLLVAADRYGLDRLKLMCEERLCSWIDVESVANTLALADQHQCVHLKDVCLRFIAFPEVLPAVMRTEGYKHLTRSCPLLLNEILVKIASQDHRFCYKL
;
A
#
# COMPACT_ATOMS: atom_id res chain seq x y z
N MET A 1 6.98 -8.78 10.90
CA MET A 1 7.78 -7.64 10.39
C MET A 1 7.21 -6.28 10.76
N GLN A 2 5.88 -6.11 10.81
CA GLN A 2 5.24 -4.84 11.14
C GLN A 2 5.70 -4.24 12.50
N HIS A 3 5.76 -5.05 13.57
CA HIS A 3 6.26 -4.58 14.88
C HIS A 3 7.71 -4.09 14.85
N LEU A 4 8.55 -4.69 14.00
CA LEU A 4 9.95 -4.28 13.86
C LEU A 4 10.07 -2.97 13.09
N LEU A 5 9.25 -2.77 12.04
CA LEU A 5 9.16 -1.49 11.32
C LEU A 5 8.74 -0.36 12.27
N VAL A 6 7.69 -0.58 13.06
CA VAL A 6 7.18 0.39 14.06
C VAL A 6 8.26 0.75 15.07
N ALA A 7 9.00 -0.24 15.57
CA ALA A 7 10.11 0.00 16.49
C ALA A 7 11.25 0.76 15.80
N ALA A 8 11.66 0.34 14.61
CA ALA A 8 12.73 0.99 13.86
C ALA A 8 12.42 2.46 13.59
N ASP A 9 11.19 2.77 13.20
CA ASP A 9 10.71 4.15 13.01
C ASP A 9 10.72 4.94 14.33
N ARG A 10 10.17 4.37 15.41
CA ARG A 10 10.13 5.00 16.72
C ARG A 10 11.51 5.33 17.30
N TYR A 11 12.51 4.51 16.99
CA TYR A 11 13.88 4.68 17.47
C TYR A 11 14.82 5.35 16.45
N GLY A 12 14.31 5.82 15.30
CA GLY A 12 15.13 6.48 14.27
C GLY A 12 16.20 5.57 13.65
N LEU A 13 15.93 4.26 13.56
CA LEU A 13 16.84 3.26 13.00
C LEU A 13 16.64 3.14 11.49
N ASP A 14 16.99 4.19 10.75
CA ASP A 14 16.66 4.34 9.31
C ASP A 14 17.10 3.14 8.46
N ARG A 15 18.32 2.63 8.68
CA ARG A 15 18.82 1.47 7.94
C ARG A 15 18.00 0.20 8.23
N LEU A 16 17.55 0.01 9.46
CA LEU A 16 16.70 -1.12 9.84
C LEU A 16 15.28 -0.95 9.27
N LYS A 17 14.76 0.29 9.27
CA LYS A 17 13.47 0.63 8.66
C LYS A 17 13.46 0.28 7.18
N LEU A 18 14.49 0.69 6.43
CA LEU A 18 14.65 0.35 5.01
C LEU A 18 14.66 -1.17 4.76
N MET A 19 15.41 -1.94 5.57
CA MET A 19 15.41 -3.41 5.45
C MET A 19 14.03 -4.03 5.74
N CYS A 20 13.26 -3.42 6.66
CA CYS A 20 11.90 -3.85 6.93
C CYS A 20 10.96 -3.52 5.76
N GLU A 21 11.13 -2.36 5.13
CA GLU A 21 10.38 -1.97 3.92
C GLU A 21 10.65 -2.95 2.77
N GLU A 22 11.91 -3.20 2.43
CA GLU A 22 12.30 -4.13 1.36
C GLU A 22 11.72 -5.53 1.59
N ARG A 23 11.78 -6.00 2.83
CA ARG A 23 11.19 -7.28 3.17
C ARG A 23 9.67 -7.21 3.05
N LEU A 24 8.99 -6.23 3.63
CA LEU A 24 7.54 -6.14 3.51
C LEU A 24 7.08 -6.09 2.04
N CYS A 25 7.79 -5.37 1.17
CA CYS A 25 7.51 -5.34 -0.27
C CYS A 25 7.46 -6.73 -0.92
N SER A 26 8.31 -7.67 -0.49
CA SER A 26 8.35 -9.03 -1.05
C SER A 26 7.22 -9.95 -0.55
N TRP A 27 6.51 -9.57 0.51
CA TRP A 27 5.44 -10.37 1.13
C TRP A 27 4.04 -9.76 0.94
N ILE A 28 3.92 -8.71 0.12
CA ILE A 28 2.62 -8.11 -0.17
C ILE A 28 1.74 -9.11 -0.90
N ASP A 29 0.54 -9.32 -0.37
CA ASP A 29 -0.53 -10.10 -0.99
C ASP A 29 -1.87 -9.37 -0.89
N VAL A 30 -2.92 -9.94 -1.48
CA VAL A 30 -4.27 -9.35 -1.52
C VAL A 30 -4.82 -9.07 -0.12
N GLU A 31 -4.57 -9.95 0.85
CA GLU A 31 -5.11 -9.85 2.21
C GLU A 31 -4.35 -8.83 3.06
N SER A 32 -3.03 -8.73 2.86
CA SER A 32 -2.13 -7.93 3.69
C SER A 32 -1.84 -6.54 3.12
N VAL A 33 -2.09 -6.28 1.83
CA VAL A 33 -1.70 -5.01 1.19
C VAL A 33 -2.37 -3.79 1.82
N ALA A 34 -3.64 -3.90 2.22
CA ALA A 34 -4.36 -2.78 2.83
C ALA A 34 -3.74 -2.42 4.20
N ASN A 35 -3.47 -3.43 5.04
CA ASN A 35 -2.87 -3.22 6.35
C ASN A 35 -1.42 -2.69 6.21
N THR A 36 -0.67 -3.22 5.23
CA THR A 36 0.70 -2.79 4.95
C THR A 36 0.75 -1.36 4.43
N LEU A 37 -0.20 -0.96 3.58
CA LEU A 37 -0.33 0.41 3.08
C LEU A 37 -0.60 1.40 4.23
N ALA A 38 -1.53 1.08 5.13
CA ALA A 38 -1.83 1.93 6.28
C ALA A 38 -0.60 2.11 7.18
N LEU A 39 0.17 1.04 7.42
CA LEU A 39 1.41 1.12 8.18
C LEU A 39 2.48 1.95 7.46
N ALA A 40 2.61 1.77 6.14
CA ALA A 40 3.59 2.52 5.36
C ALA A 40 3.30 4.02 5.37
N ASP A 41 2.01 4.40 5.30
CA ASP A 41 1.58 5.78 5.42
C ASP A 41 1.88 6.36 6.81
N GLN A 42 1.48 5.63 7.86
CA GLN A 42 1.67 6.05 9.25
C GLN A 42 3.15 6.27 9.61
N HIS A 43 4.04 5.44 9.09
CA HIS A 43 5.47 5.50 9.38
C HIS A 43 6.27 6.21 8.28
N GLN A 44 5.62 6.91 7.34
CA GLN A 44 6.29 7.63 6.25
C GLN A 44 7.29 6.77 5.44
N CYS A 45 6.96 5.49 5.26
CA CYS A 45 7.72 4.54 4.45
C CYS A 45 7.36 4.73 2.97
N VAL A 46 7.96 5.74 2.33
CA VAL A 46 7.57 6.21 0.99
C VAL A 46 7.67 5.10 -0.06
N HIS A 47 8.73 4.28 -0.02
CA HIS A 47 8.93 3.22 -1.00
C HIS A 47 7.88 2.11 -0.85
N LEU A 48 7.68 1.62 0.38
CA LEU A 48 6.67 0.60 0.67
C LEU A 48 5.26 1.10 0.29
N LYS A 49 4.94 2.36 0.58
CA LYS A 49 3.65 2.98 0.24
C LYS A 49 3.42 2.96 -1.28
N ASP A 50 4.40 3.37 -2.09
CA ASP A 50 4.25 3.35 -3.55
C ASP A 50 4.12 1.94 -4.13
N VAL A 51 4.84 0.95 -3.58
CA VAL A 51 4.68 -0.46 -3.97
C VAL A 51 3.27 -0.96 -3.66
N CYS A 52 2.75 -0.71 -2.45
CA CYS A 52 1.38 -1.07 -2.08
C CYS A 52 0.34 -0.40 -2.99
N LEU A 53 0.48 0.92 -3.26
CA LEU A 53 -0.44 1.64 -4.14
C LEU A 53 -0.41 1.09 -5.57
N ARG A 54 0.77 0.76 -6.11
CA ARG A 54 0.88 0.10 -7.42
C ARG A 54 0.23 -1.27 -7.44
N PHE A 55 0.44 -2.07 -6.39
CA PHE A 55 -0.15 -3.40 -6.29
C PHE A 55 -1.68 -3.35 -6.26
N ILE A 56 -2.25 -2.46 -5.45
CA ILE A 56 -3.71 -2.28 -5.37
C ILE A 56 -4.28 -1.74 -6.68
N ALA A 57 -3.55 -0.88 -7.39
CA ALA A 57 -4.03 -0.28 -8.63
C ALA A 57 -4.08 -1.24 -9.83
N PHE A 58 -3.57 -2.48 -9.72
CA PHE A 58 -3.72 -3.46 -10.80
C PHE A 58 -5.20 -3.88 -10.95
N PRO A 59 -5.78 -3.81 -12.17
CA PRO A 59 -7.19 -4.12 -12.41
C PRO A 59 -7.62 -5.52 -11.97
N GLU A 60 -6.71 -6.50 -12.04
CA GLU A 60 -6.97 -7.88 -11.64
C GLU A 60 -6.96 -8.06 -10.10
N VAL A 61 -6.21 -7.21 -9.40
CA VAL A 61 -5.98 -7.28 -7.96
C VAL A 61 -7.01 -6.45 -7.20
N LEU A 62 -7.34 -5.26 -7.70
CA LEU A 62 -8.23 -4.29 -7.05
C LEU A 62 -9.56 -4.91 -6.58
N PRO A 63 -10.31 -5.68 -7.40
CA PRO A 63 -11.58 -6.24 -6.98
C PRO A 63 -11.42 -7.26 -5.83
N ALA A 64 -10.30 -7.98 -5.78
CA ALA A 64 -10.02 -8.93 -4.71
C ALA A 64 -9.69 -8.18 -3.42
N VAL A 65 -8.83 -7.15 -3.50
CA VAL A 65 -8.47 -6.30 -2.34
C VAL A 65 -9.71 -5.62 -1.76
N MET A 66 -10.60 -5.07 -2.58
CA MET A 66 -11.82 -4.39 -2.12
C MET A 66 -12.77 -5.27 -1.31
N ARG A 67 -12.70 -6.60 -1.47
CA ARG A 67 -13.52 -7.56 -0.71
C ARG A 67 -12.92 -7.89 0.66
N THR A 68 -11.64 -7.61 0.89
CA THR A 68 -10.96 -7.90 2.15
C THR A 68 -11.45 -7.00 3.29
N GLU A 69 -11.44 -7.54 4.51
CA GLU A 69 -11.72 -6.74 5.71
C GLU A 69 -10.65 -5.66 5.94
N GLY A 70 -9.40 -5.93 5.56
CA GLY A 70 -8.31 -4.95 5.61
C GLY A 70 -8.63 -3.69 4.81
N TYR A 71 -9.14 -3.85 3.57
CA TYR A 71 -9.55 -2.71 2.76
C TYR A 71 -10.77 -1.98 3.34
N LYS A 72 -11.80 -2.70 3.80
CA LYS A 72 -12.97 -2.10 4.45
C LYS A 72 -12.62 -1.34 5.74
N HIS A 73 -11.61 -1.80 6.46
CA HIS A 73 -11.09 -1.09 7.63
C HIS A 73 -10.31 0.15 7.21
N LEU A 74 -9.44 0.03 6.19
CA LEU A 74 -8.68 1.16 5.64
C LEU A 74 -9.60 2.29 5.16
N THR A 75 -10.72 1.96 4.50
CA THR A 75 -11.67 2.98 4.02
C THR A 75 -12.31 3.79 5.16
N ARG A 76 -12.52 3.17 6.32
CA ARG A 76 -13.10 3.81 7.50
C ARG A 76 -12.07 4.60 8.30
N SER A 77 -10.88 4.06 8.45
CA SER A 77 -9.83 4.62 9.32
C SER A 77 -9.01 5.69 8.63
N CYS A 78 -8.80 5.58 7.31
CA CYS A 78 -7.90 6.45 6.55
C CYS A 78 -8.50 6.82 5.18
N PRO A 79 -9.55 7.67 5.10
CA PRO A 79 -10.20 8.00 3.84
C PRO A 79 -9.29 8.74 2.85
N LEU A 80 -8.25 9.43 3.32
CA LEU A 80 -7.26 10.09 2.47
C LEU A 80 -6.47 9.09 1.60
N LEU A 81 -6.15 7.90 2.14
CA LEU A 81 -5.47 6.85 1.39
C LEU A 81 -6.33 6.30 0.25
N LEU A 82 -7.67 6.36 0.37
CA LEU A 82 -8.54 6.01 -0.75
C LEU A 82 -8.39 6.97 -1.91
N ASN A 83 -8.29 8.27 -1.64
CA ASN A 83 -8.06 9.25 -2.70
C ASN A 83 -6.72 8.98 -3.39
N GLU A 84 -5.68 8.62 -2.65
CA GLU A 84 -4.40 8.24 -3.24
C GLU A 84 -4.49 6.98 -4.12
N ILE A 85 -5.22 5.96 -3.66
CA ILE A 85 -5.50 4.75 -4.48
C ILE A 85 -6.24 5.13 -5.76
N LEU A 86 -7.29 5.96 -5.66
CA LEU A 86 -8.08 6.42 -6.81
C LEU A 86 -7.24 7.22 -7.80
N VAL A 87 -6.41 8.14 -7.31
CA VAL A 87 -5.46 8.89 -8.15
C VAL A 87 -4.47 7.94 -8.81
N LYS A 88 -3.98 6.93 -8.09
CA LYS A 88 -3.06 5.93 -8.65
C LYS A 88 -3.72 5.14 -9.77
N ILE A 89 -4.96 4.69 -9.58
CA ILE A 89 -5.75 3.99 -10.61
C ILE A 89 -5.97 4.90 -11.83
N ALA A 90 -6.39 6.14 -11.63
CA ALA A 90 -6.59 7.09 -12.73
C ALA A 90 -5.29 7.41 -13.49
N SER A 91 -4.14 7.38 -12.81
CA SER A 91 -2.82 7.60 -13.43
C SER A 91 -2.24 6.38 -14.15
N GLN A 92 -2.74 5.17 -13.86
CA GLN A 92 -2.36 3.93 -14.56
C GLN A 92 -3.00 3.84 -15.96
N ASP A 93 -3.89 4.77 -16.29
CA ASP A 93 -4.74 4.77 -17.47
C ASP A 93 -4.03 5.29 -18.75
N HIS A 94 -2.84 4.74 -19.04
CA HIS A 94 -2.12 4.96 -20.31
C HIS A 94 -2.20 3.74 -21.26
N ARG A 95 -3.27 2.93 -21.15
CA ARG A 95 -3.60 1.87 -22.13
C ARG A 95 -5.07 1.81 -22.58
N PHE A 96 -5.95 2.73 -22.14
CA PHE A 96 -7.34 2.80 -22.62
C PHE A 96 -7.62 3.95 -23.61
N CYS A 97 -6.61 4.40 -24.34
CA CYS A 97 -6.78 5.03 -25.65
C CYS A 97 -6.13 4.03 -26.62
N TYR A 98 -6.77 3.26 -27.51
CA TYR A 98 -7.87 3.51 -28.44
C TYR A 98 -8.39 2.13 -28.91
N LYS A 99 -9.65 1.81 -28.62
CA LYS A 99 -10.49 0.93 -29.47
C LYS A 99 -11.88 1.55 -29.51
N LEU A 100 -12.01 2.55 -30.38
CA LEU A 100 -13.24 2.80 -31.14
C LEU A 100 -13.46 1.63 -32.09
#